data_AF-A0A496V473-F1
#
_entry.id   AF-A0A496V473-F1
#
_cell.length_a   1.000
_cell.length_b   1.000
_cell.length_c   1.000
_cell.angle_alpha   90.00
_cell.angle_beta   90.00
_cell.angle_gamma   90.00
#
_symmetry.space_group_name_H-M   'P 1'
#
loop_
_entity.id
_entity.type
_entity.pdbx_description
1 polymer ?
#
loop_
_entity_poly.entity_id
_entity_poly.type
_entity_poly.pdbx_seq_one_letter_code
_entity_poly.pdbx_strand_id
1 'polypeptide(L)'
;MSKDSILVIVLWIILSALAIGLWAFTVNTEQAVFYTHYFSFIQIVTSMGAAFLCYRAMKVFEPVDKTSTAWGFLSLGLLFWSVGAILEGFYPLLNNGVDAPFPWYADVGFLMLTPFAIMGLITFKNNLNVNIPLWGWIATTLVLLGALSLALWINAKGFQELSTMAFVITMAYIIFDSILLAMTVAIASILVGGLLSRPWWFALAGLFAFYLGDVTYTSIRNINEPNAGGVMLDLMWPLAFGLIALAATMARAIYKCHD
;
A
#
# COMPACT_ATOMS: atom_id res chain seq x y z
N MET A 1 -6.93 -18.56 -14.33
CA MET A 1 -6.59 -18.03 -13.00
C MET A 1 -6.00 -19.19 -12.18
N SER A 2 -4.90 -18.99 -11.45
CA SER A 2 -4.27 -20.10 -10.72
C SER A 2 -5.02 -20.44 -9.43
N LYS A 3 -4.81 -21.65 -8.89
CA LYS A 3 -5.35 -22.05 -7.57
C LYS A 3 -4.90 -21.08 -6.46
N ASP A 4 -3.64 -20.64 -6.51
CA ASP A 4 -3.06 -19.67 -5.57
C ASP A 4 -3.80 -18.32 -5.65
N SER A 5 -4.09 -17.83 -6.87
CA SER A 5 -4.85 -16.58 -7.05
C SER A 5 -6.29 -16.68 -6.54
N ILE A 6 -6.95 -17.82 -6.77
CA ILE A 6 -8.30 -18.07 -6.23
C ILE A 6 -8.26 -18.06 -4.70
N LEU A 7 -7.27 -18.72 -4.10
CA LEU A 7 -7.11 -18.76 -2.64
C LEU A 7 -6.92 -17.35 -2.07
N VAL A 8 -6.05 -16.53 -2.67
CA VAL A 8 -5.85 -15.13 -2.25
C VAL A 8 -7.16 -14.34 -2.31
N ILE A 9 -7.90 -14.45 -3.41
CA ILE A 9 -9.19 -13.76 -3.57
C ILE A 9 -10.20 -14.22 -2.51
N VAL A 10 -10.33 -15.53 -2.29
CA VAL A 10 -11.28 -16.09 -1.32
C VAL A 10 -10.93 -15.65 0.10
N LEU A 11 -9.66 -15.77 0.51
CA LEU A 11 -9.20 -15.34 1.83
C LEU A 11 -9.43 -13.84 2.02
N TRP A 12 -9.11 -13.03 1.01
CA TRP A 12 -9.33 -11.59 1.06
C TRP A 12 -10.82 -11.23 1.18
N ILE A 13 -11.69 -11.86 0.40
CA ILE A 13 -13.14 -11.65 0.50
C ILE A 13 -13.65 -12.02 1.91
N ILE A 14 -13.21 -13.15 2.47
CA ILE A 14 -13.62 -13.57 3.81
C ILE A 14 -13.17 -12.55 4.86
N LEU A 15 -11.90 -12.14 4.82
CA LEU A 15 -11.35 -11.17 5.78
C LEU A 15 -12.06 -9.82 5.69
N SER A 16 -12.28 -9.31 4.48
CA SER A 16 -12.99 -8.05 4.24
C SER A 16 -14.47 -8.12 4.60
N ALA A 17 -15.16 -9.22 4.29
CA ALA A 17 -16.56 -9.41 4.67
C ALA A 17 -16.74 -9.44 6.19
N LEU A 18 -15.81 -10.10 6.90
CA LEU A 18 -15.81 -10.11 8.35
C LEU A 18 -15.51 -8.71 8.91
N ALA A 19 -14.61 -7.92 8.32
CA ALA A 19 -14.37 -6.54 8.73
C ALA A 19 -15.62 -5.66 8.58
N ILE A 20 -16.32 -5.78 7.45
CA ILE A 20 -17.57 -5.06 7.19
C ILE A 20 -18.65 -5.45 8.19
N GLY A 21 -18.81 -6.77 8.43
CA GLY A 21 -19.75 -7.27 9.42
C GLY A 21 -19.44 -6.72 10.81
N LEU A 22 -18.19 -6.83 11.25
CA LEU A 22 -17.77 -6.33 12.57
C LEU A 22 -18.03 -4.84 12.70
N TRP A 23 -17.60 -4.02 11.74
CA TRP A 23 -17.88 -2.59 11.75
C TRP A 23 -19.37 -2.29 11.88
N ALA A 24 -20.22 -2.94 11.09
CA ALA A 24 -21.67 -2.72 11.11
C ALA A 24 -22.30 -3.03 12.47
N PHE A 25 -21.74 -3.97 13.23
CA PHE A 25 -22.23 -4.33 14.56
C PHE A 25 -21.55 -3.55 15.71
N THR A 26 -20.35 -2.99 15.50
CA THR A 26 -19.56 -2.39 16.60
C THR A 26 -19.46 -0.87 16.55
N VAL A 27 -19.82 -0.21 15.45
CA VAL A 27 -19.58 1.23 15.21
C VAL A 27 -20.11 2.18 16.30
N ASN A 28 -21.13 1.77 17.06
CA ASN A 28 -21.75 2.58 18.13
C ASN A 28 -21.66 1.94 19.52
N THR A 29 -20.68 1.06 19.76
CA THR A 29 -20.61 0.25 20.99
C THR A 29 -19.21 0.24 21.59
N GLU A 30 -19.09 -0.12 22.87
CA GLU A 30 -17.80 -0.43 23.52
C GLU A 30 -17.01 -1.56 22.79
N GLN A 31 -17.65 -2.31 21.90
CA GLN A 31 -17.01 -3.34 21.06
C GLN A 31 -16.18 -2.76 19.90
N ALA A 32 -16.14 -1.43 19.72
CA ALA A 32 -15.26 -0.77 18.75
C ALA A 32 -13.77 -1.18 18.92
N VAL A 33 -13.35 -1.51 20.15
CA VAL A 33 -12.00 -2.02 20.45
C VAL A 33 -11.69 -3.33 19.70
N PHE A 34 -12.66 -4.25 19.61
CA PHE A 34 -12.48 -5.51 18.89
C PHE A 34 -12.31 -5.28 17.39
N TYR A 35 -13.10 -4.36 16.83
CA TYR A 35 -12.97 -3.95 15.43
C TYR A 35 -11.57 -3.38 15.14
N THR A 36 -11.06 -2.50 15.99
CA THR A 36 -9.70 -1.94 15.84
C THR A 36 -8.63 -3.02 15.85
N HIS A 37 -8.68 -3.96 16.80
CA HIS A 37 -7.69 -5.06 16.85
C HIS A 37 -7.80 -6.01 15.65
N TYR A 38 -9.02 -6.36 15.24
CA TYR A 38 -9.24 -7.17 14.06
C TYR A 38 -8.71 -6.48 12.81
N PHE A 39 -8.88 -5.17 12.73
CA PHE A 39 -8.40 -4.37 11.61
C PHE A 39 -6.86 -4.31 11.56
N SER A 40 -6.19 -4.03 12.68
CA SER A 40 -4.73 -4.13 12.76
C SER A 40 -4.24 -5.52 12.35
N PHE A 41 -4.94 -6.57 12.77
CA PHE A 41 -4.62 -7.94 12.36
C PHE A 41 -4.74 -8.15 10.84
N ILE A 42 -5.82 -7.69 10.19
CA ILE A 42 -5.95 -7.80 8.74
C ILE A 42 -4.81 -7.06 8.04
N GLN A 43 -4.50 -5.83 8.46
CA GLN A 43 -3.41 -5.04 7.86
C GLN A 43 -2.08 -5.79 7.93
N ILE A 44 -1.76 -6.39 9.07
CA ILE A 44 -0.55 -7.21 9.25
C ILE A 44 -0.59 -8.44 8.33
N VAL A 45 -1.67 -9.21 8.34
CA VAL A 45 -1.78 -10.45 7.56
C VAL A 45 -1.73 -10.19 6.05
N THR A 46 -2.42 -9.16 5.58
CA THR A 46 -2.50 -8.84 4.15
C THR A 46 -1.18 -8.26 3.63
N SER A 47 -0.55 -7.34 4.37
CA SER A 47 0.78 -6.81 4.02
C SER A 47 1.86 -7.89 4.05
N MET A 48 1.93 -8.70 5.12
CA MET A 48 2.90 -9.80 5.25
C MET A 48 2.67 -10.88 4.19
N GLY A 49 1.41 -11.22 3.92
CA GLY A 49 1.03 -12.17 2.88
C GLY A 49 1.43 -11.68 1.49
N ALA A 50 1.17 -10.40 1.19
CA ALA A 50 1.61 -9.78 -0.05
C ALA A 50 3.14 -9.76 -0.17
N ALA A 51 3.87 -9.41 0.89
CA ALA A 51 5.32 -9.44 0.94
C ALA A 51 5.87 -10.83 0.60
N PHE A 52 5.32 -11.88 1.24
CA PHE A 52 5.69 -13.27 0.98
C PHE A 52 5.38 -13.71 -0.45
N LEU A 53 4.22 -13.34 -1.00
CA LEU A 53 3.84 -13.72 -2.36
C LEU A 53 4.69 -12.99 -3.41
N CYS A 54 5.04 -11.72 -3.20
CA CYS A 54 6.02 -11.00 -4.03
C CYS A 54 7.39 -11.67 -3.98
N TYR A 55 7.86 -12.10 -2.80
CA TYR A 55 9.09 -12.88 -2.68
C TYR A 55 9.04 -14.19 -3.47
N ARG A 56 7.91 -14.92 -3.39
CA ARG A 56 7.71 -16.14 -4.18
C ARG A 56 7.67 -15.88 -5.68
N ALA A 57 7.12 -14.74 -6.12
CA ALA A 57 7.13 -14.33 -7.51
C ALA A 57 8.56 -14.02 -7.99
N MET A 58 9.34 -13.27 -7.20
CA MET A 58 10.77 -13.00 -7.46
C MET A 58 11.55 -14.30 -7.74
N LYS A 59 11.32 -15.35 -6.93
CA LYS A 59 12.03 -16.64 -7.03
C LYS A 59 11.74 -17.47 -8.28
N VAL A 60 10.77 -17.09 -9.10
CA VAL A 60 10.48 -17.79 -10.37
C VAL A 60 11.43 -17.32 -11.49
N PHE A 61 11.93 -16.10 -11.39
CA PHE A 61 12.80 -15.52 -12.40
C PHE A 61 14.27 -15.84 -12.11
N GLU A 62 15.09 -15.88 -13.16
CA GLU A 62 16.54 -15.97 -13.01
C GLU A 62 17.09 -14.76 -12.23
N PRO A 63 18.17 -14.91 -11.44
CA PRO A 63 18.74 -13.81 -10.64
C PRO A 63 19.17 -12.58 -11.45
N VAL A 64 19.42 -12.73 -12.75
CA VAL A 64 19.84 -11.66 -13.67
C VAL A 64 18.64 -10.86 -14.19
N ASP A 65 17.42 -11.41 -14.12
CA ASP A 65 16.21 -10.75 -14.60
C ASP A 65 15.81 -9.60 -13.68
N LYS A 66 15.72 -8.39 -14.22
CA LYS A 66 15.29 -7.20 -13.48
C LYS A 66 13.86 -7.32 -12.96
N THR A 67 12.99 -8.12 -13.58
CA THR A 67 11.67 -8.42 -13.04
C THR A 67 11.76 -9.18 -11.73
N SER A 68 12.77 -10.05 -11.53
CA SER A 68 13.06 -10.66 -10.23
C SER A 68 13.29 -9.57 -9.17
N THR A 69 14.25 -8.68 -9.44
CA THR A 69 14.62 -7.57 -8.55
C THR A 69 13.44 -6.63 -8.27
N ALA A 70 12.58 -6.37 -9.26
CA ALA A 70 11.40 -5.54 -9.08
C ALA A 70 10.41 -6.15 -8.06
N TRP A 71 10.14 -7.45 -8.16
CA TRP A 71 9.31 -8.16 -7.17
C TRP A 71 9.99 -8.25 -5.79
N GLY A 72 11.32 -8.35 -5.75
CA GLY A 72 12.09 -8.31 -4.52
C GLY A 72 11.95 -6.99 -3.78
N PHE A 73 12.00 -5.87 -4.51
CA PHE A 73 11.78 -4.55 -3.92
C PHE A 73 10.34 -4.39 -3.41
N LEU A 74 9.32 -4.82 -4.17
CA LEU A 74 7.94 -4.80 -3.67
C LEU A 74 7.77 -5.65 -2.41
N SER A 75 8.40 -6.83 -2.37
CA SER A 75 8.41 -7.70 -1.18
C SER A 75 9.01 -7.00 0.03
N LEU A 76 10.16 -6.34 -0.15
CA LEU A 76 10.85 -5.64 0.93
C LEU A 76 10.04 -4.45 1.45
N GLY A 77 9.46 -3.64 0.55
CA GLY A 77 8.60 -2.52 0.94
C GLY A 77 7.38 -2.96 1.73
N LEU A 78 6.68 -4.01 1.29
CA LEU A 78 5.53 -4.58 2.00
C LEU A 78 5.93 -5.20 3.35
N LEU A 79 7.12 -5.78 3.44
CA LEU A 79 7.65 -6.31 4.70
C LEU A 79 7.91 -5.17 5.71
N PHE A 80 8.54 -4.08 5.28
CA PHE A 80 8.74 -2.91 6.14
C PHE A 80 7.43 -2.32 6.63
N TRP A 81 6.45 -2.17 5.74
CA TRP A 81 5.12 -1.71 6.12
C TRP A 81 4.47 -2.65 7.13
N SER A 82 4.57 -3.96 6.92
CA SER A 82 4.05 -4.96 7.85
C SER A 82 4.69 -4.88 9.24
N VAL A 83 6.01 -4.63 9.31
CA VAL A 83 6.70 -4.35 10.57
C VAL A 83 6.15 -3.08 11.23
N GLY A 84 5.91 -2.02 10.47
CA GLY A 84 5.23 -0.81 10.96
C GLY A 84 3.86 -1.12 11.58
N ALA A 85 3.04 -1.89 10.86
CA ALA A 85 1.69 -2.28 11.29
C ALA A 85 1.73 -3.17 12.55
N ILE A 86 2.73 -4.04 12.68
CA ILE A 86 2.97 -4.81 13.92
C ILE A 86 3.31 -3.85 15.06
N LEU A 87 4.26 -2.93 14.87
CA LEU A 87 4.66 -2.00 15.93
C LEU A 87 3.50 -1.12 16.40
N GLU A 88 2.71 -0.59 15.47
CA GLU A 88 1.55 0.23 15.80
C GLU A 88 0.42 -0.60 16.43
N GLY A 89 0.07 -1.75 15.85
CA GLY A 89 -1.00 -2.61 16.37
C GLY A 89 -0.73 -3.20 17.75
N PHE A 90 0.54 -3.46 18.09
CA PHE A 90 0.92 -3.95 19.42
C PHE A 90 1.06 -2.84 20.46
N TYR A 91 1.25 -1.58 20.05
CA TYR A 91 1.51 -0.50 21.00
C TYR A 91 0.37 -0.32 22.03
N PRO A 92 -0.92 -0.23 21.64
CA PRO A 92 -2.02 -0.13 22.61
C PRO A 92 -2.11 -1.34 23.55
N LEU A 93 -1.77 -2.54 23.07
CA LEU A 93 -1.78 -3.76 23.90
C LEU A 93 -0.74 -3.70 25.03
N LEU A 94 0.40 -3.05 24.78
CA LEU A 94 1.49 -2.90 25.74
C LEU A 94 1.35 -1.64 26.61
N ASN A 95 0.52 -0.67 26.20
CA ASN A 95 0.40 0.65 26.83
C ASN A 95 -1.03 0.94 27.32
N ASN A 96 -1.74 -0.07 27.84
CA ASN A 96 -3.07 0.07 28.46
C ASN A 96 -4.12 0.76 27.56
N GLY A 97 -4.11 0.47 26.26
CA GLY A 97 -5.06 1.03 25.29
C GLY A 97 -4.72 2.43 24.80
N VAL A 98 -3.56 3.00 25.15
CA VAL A 98 -3.09 4.28 24.61
C VAL A 98 -2.53 4.06 23.20
N ASP A 99 -2.97 4.89 22.25
CA ASP A 99 -2.47 4.86 20.87
C ASP A 99 -0.98 5.22 20.78
N ALA A 100 -0.31 4.74 19.73
CA ALA A 100 1.07 5.09 19.46
C ALA A 100 1.21 6.62 19.30
N PRO A 101 2.21 7.25 19.95
CA PRO A 101 2.45 8.69 19.75
C PRO A 101 2.85 8.95 18.30
N PHE A 102 2.62 10.15 17.79
CA PHE A 102 3.12 10.54 16.46
C PHE A 102 4.20 11.62 16.58
N PRO A 103 5.39 11.45 15.98
CA PRO A 103 5.88 10.25 15.26
C PRO A 103 6.28 9.08 16.18
N TRP A 104 6.36 7.88 15.60
CA TRP A 104 6.79 6.64 16.26
C TRP A 104 7.65 5.76 15.35
N TYR A 105 8.25 4.70 15.92
CA TYR A 105 9.03 3.71 15.18
C TYR A 105 8.24 3.02 14.05
N ALA A 106 6.91 2.95 14.16
CA ALA A 106 6.05 2.43 13.10
C ALA A 106 6.16 3.24 11.79
N ASP A 107 6.34 4.57 11.90
CA ASP A 107 6.45 5.45 10.74
C ASP A 107 7.64 5.11 9.84
N VAL A 108 8.73 4.58 10.42
CA VAL A 108 9.87 4.11 9.62
C VAL A 108 9.44 2.96 8.73
N GLY A 109 8.66 2.00 9.25
CA GLY A 109 8.16 0.88 8.48
C GLY A 109 7.22 1.33 7.36
N PHE A 110 6.27 2.20 7.67
CA PHE A 110 5.31 2.73 6.70
C PHE A 110 5.99 3.53 5.59
N LEU A 111 6.86 4.49 5.95
CA LEU A 111 7.59 5.31 4.97
C LEU A 111 8.53 4.50 4.08
N MET A 112 9.08 3.38 4.57
CA MET A 112 10.01 2.56 3.77
C MET A 112 9.31 1.74 2.67
N LEU A 113 7.99 1.54 2.73
CA LEU A 113 7.25 0.92 1.62
C LEU A 113 7.48 1.68 0.32
N THR A 114 7.31 2.99 0.37
CA THR A 114 7.29 3.85 -0.80
C THR A 114 8.60 3.88 -1.59
N PRO A 115 9.78 4.13 -1.01
CA PRO A 115 11.04 4.11 -1.75
C PRO A 115 11.31 2.73 -2.35
N PHE A 116 11.01 1.64 -1.65
CA PHE A 116 11.17 0.31 -2.21
C PHE A 116 10.18 0.04 -3.35
N ALA A 117 8.91 0.44 -3.22
CA ALA A 117 7.94 0.32 -4.30
C ALA A 117 8.38 1.12 -5.55
N ILE A 118 8.86 2.37 -5.37
CA ILE A 118 9.42 3.19 -6.44
C ILE A 118 10.62 2.49 -7.12
N MET A 119 11.55 1.95 -6.33
CA MET A 119 12.69 1.19 -6.87
C MET A 119 12.25 -0.06 -7.64
N GLY A 120 11.20 -0.74 -7.17
CA GLY A 120 10.56 -1.84 -7.88
C GLY A 120 10.01 -1.41 -9.24
N LEU A 121 9.25 -0.31 -9.29
CA LEU A 121 8.69 0.25 -10.52
C LEU A 121 9.77 0.71 -11.52
N ILE A 122 10.80 1.39 -11.04
CA ILE A 122 11.95 1.82 -11.87
C ILE A 122 12.66 0.60 -12.46
N THR A 123 12.92 -0.42 -11.63
CA THR A 123 13.58 -1.65 -12.06
C THR A 123 12.76 -2.40 -13.10
N PHE A 124 11.44 -2.49 -12.89
CA PHE A 124 10.51 -3.07 -13.85
C PHE A 124 10.52 -2.32 -15.20
N LYS A 125 10.42 -0.99 -15.18
CA LYS A 125 10.50 -0.14 -16.38
C LYS A 125 11.82 -0.36 -17.13
N ASN A 126 12.92 -0.48 -16.39
CA ASN A 126 14.24 -0.76 -16.94
C ASN A 126 14.38 -2.18 -17.50
N ASN A 127 13.49 -3.12 -17.14
CA ASN A 127 13.41 -4.44 -17.76
C ASN A 127 12.67 -4.38 -19.10
N LEU A 128 11.55 -3.63 -19.16
CA LEU A 128 10.78 -3.47 -20.39
C LEU A 128 11.56 -2.78 -21.50
N ASN A 129 12.57 -1.98 -21.15
CA ASN A 129 13.41 -1.22 -22.08
C ASN A 129 12.60 -0.32 -23.04
N VAL A 130 11.49 0.22 -22.53
CA VAL A 130 10.61 1.15 -23.24
C VAL A 130 10.70 2.55 -22.66
N ASN A 131 10.48 3.54 -23.52
CA ASN A 131 10.38 4.93 -23.13
C ASN A 131 8.95 5.28 -22.72
N ILE A 132 8.81 6.11 -21.69
CA ILE A 132 7.52 6.68 -21.31
C ILE A 132 7.11 7.66 -22.42
N PRO A 133 5.91 7.50 -23.02
CA PRO A 133 5.44 8.39 -24.07
C PRO A 133 5.18 9.80 -23.52
N LEU A 134 5.15 10.81 -24.40
CA LEU A 134 4.93 12.21 -24.00
C LEU A 134 3.66 12.39 -23.14
N TRP A 135 2.55 11.76 -23.54
CA TRP A 135 1.30 11.82 -22.77
C TRP A 135 1.45 11.19 -21.37
N GLY A 136 2.29 10.16 -21.24
CA GLY A 136 2.61 9.53 -19.96
C GLY A 136 3.38 10.48 -19.05
N TRP A 137 4.34 11.23 -19.58
CA TRP A 137 5.05 12.27 -18.82
C TRP A 137 4.15 13.44 -18.41
N ILE A 138 3.25 13.87 -19.30
CA ILE A 138 2.26 14.91 -18.99
C ILE A 138 1.36 14.42 -17.85
N ALA A 139 0.77 13.23 -17.98
CA ALA A 139 -0.09 12.65 -16.95
C ALA A 139 0.65 12.49 -15.61
N THR A 140 1.88 11.98 -15.64
CA THR A 140 2.74 11.82 -14.46
C THR A 140 2.98 13.15 -13.75
N THR A 141 3.33 14.20 -14.50
CA THR A 141 3.57 15.54 -13.93
C THR A 141 2.31 16.14 -13.34
N LEU A 142 1.18 16.03 -14.03
CA LEU A 142 -0.11 16.54 -13.54
C LEU A 142 -0.55 15.82 -12.27
N VAL A 143 -0.38 14.49 -12.22
CA VAL A 143 -0.70 13.67 -11.06
C VAL A 143 0.22 14.01 -9.88
N LEU A 144 1.53 14.18 -10.11
CA LEU A 144 2.46 14.59 -9.06
C LEU A 144 2.07 15.93 -8.44
N LEU A 145 1.85 16.94 -9.29
CA LEU A 145 1.49 18.28 -8.82
C LEU A 145 0.11 18.29 -8.14
N GLY A 146 -0.86 17.56 -8.70
CA GLY A 146 -2.21 17.46 -8.14
C GLY A 146 -2.21 16.75 -6.78
N ALA A 147 -1.55 15.60 -6.68
CA ALA A 147 -1.43 14.83 -5.44
C ALA A 147 -0.71 15.62 -4.34
N LEU A 148 0.44 16.22 -4.68
CA LEU A 148 1.21 17.02 -3.75
C LEU A 148 0.41 18.24 -3.26
N SER A 149 -0.24 18.95 -4.18
CA SER A 149 -1.04 20.13 -3.83
C SER A 149 -2.25 19.76 -2.95
N LEU A 150 -2.92 18.65 -3.27
CA LEU A 150 -4.05 18.16 -2.48
C LEU A 150 -3.61 17.77 -1.07
N ALA A 151 -2.53 16.99 -0.95
CA ALA A 151 -2.01 16.54 0.33
C ALA A 151 -1.50 17.70 1.20
N LEU A 152 -0.84 18.70 0.59
CA LEU A 152 -0.46 19.94 1.27
C LEU A 152 -1.68 20.74 1.73
N TRP A 153 -2.72 20.85 0.90
CA TRP A 153 -3.95 21.56 1.25
C TRP A 153 -4.69 20.90 2.43
N ILE A 154 -4.79 19.56 2.42
CA ILE A 154 -5.40 18.78 3.52
C ILE A 154 -4.68 19.02 4.85
N ASN A 155 -3.35 19.14 4.83
CA ASN A 155 -2.53 19.28 6.04
C ASN A 155 -2.21 20.73 6.43
N ALA A 156 -2.55 21.70 5.57
CA ALA A 156 -2.12 23.10 5.72
C ALA A 156 -2.45 23.71 7.08
N LYS A 157 -3.64 23.39 7.64
CA LYS A 157 -4.08 23.88 8.94
C LYS A 157 -3.31 23.22 10.09
N GLY A 158 -3.04 21.92 9.99
CA GLY A 158 -2.38 21.15 11.04
C GLY A 158 -0.89 21.46 11.18
N PHE A 159 -0.22 21.96 10.14
CA PHE A 159 1.23 22.20 10.16
C PHE A 159 1.72 23.13 11.27
N GLN A 160 0.91 24.10 11.70
CA GLN A 160 1.30 25.06 12.74
C GLN A 160 1.35 24.42 14.14
N GLU A 161 0.66 23.29 14.33
CA GLU A 161 0.55 22.58 15.61
C GLU A 161 1.56 21.43 15.73
N LEU A 162 2.25 21.09 14.64
CA LEU A 162 3.22 20.00 14.61
C LEU A 162 4.53 20.40 15.28
N SER A 163 5.09 19.47 16.05
CA SER A 163 6.52 19.53 16.42
C SER A 163 7.38 19.45 15.16
N THR A 164 8.64 19.89 15.23
CA THR A 164 9.57 19.82 14.08
C THR A 164 9.70 18.42 13.51
N MET A 165 9.76 17.39 14.37
CA MET A 165 9.86 16.01 13.92
C MET A 165 8.57 15.53 13.25
N ALA A 166 7.41 15.85 13.85
CA ALA A 166 6.11 15.53 13.27
C ALA A 166 5.94 16.17 11.88
N PHE A 167 6.32 17.43 11.73
CA PHE A 167 6.30 18.13 10.45
C PHE A 167 7.17 17.43 9.39
N VAL A 168 8.40 17.04 9.74
CA VAL A 168 9.32 16.35 8.82
C VAL A 168 8.73 15.00 8.37
N ILE A 169 8.19 14.21 9.30
CA ILE A 169 7.59 12.91 9.00
C ILE A 169 6.33 13.08 8.14
N THR A 170 5.44 14.01 8.47
CA THR A 170 4.27 14.33 7.65
C THR A 170 4.67 14.77 6.24
N MET A 171 5.69 15.62 6.12
CA MET A 171 6.21 16.01 4.80
C MET A 171 6.80 14.83 4.02
N ALA A 172 7.44 13.88 4.70
CA ALA A 172 7.95 12.67 4.06
C ALA A 172 6.82 11.85 3.45
N TYR A 173 5.72 11.59 4.17
CA TYR A 173 4.53 10.92 3.63
C TYR A 173 3.98 11.66 2.41
N ILE A 174 3.72 12.97 2.55
CA ILE A 174 3.18 13.81 1.47
C ILE A 174 4.02 13.71 0.19
N ILE A 175 5.35 13.80 0.31
CA ILE A 175 6.26 13.77 -0.84
C ILE A 175 6.34 12.35 -1.42
N PHE A 176 6.56 11.36 -0.57
CA PHE A 176 6.77 9.98 -1.00
C PHE A 176 5.53 9.43 -1.69
N ASP A 177 4.34 9.60 -1.12
CA ASP A 177 3.10 9.04 -1.66
C ASP A 177 2.72 9.73 -2.99
N SER A 178 2.97 11.04 -3.10
CA SER A 178 2.78 11.77 -4.36
C SER A 178 3.73 11.28 -5.46
N ILE A 179 4.99 11.00 -5.13
CA ILE A 179 5.95 10.43 -6.08
C ILE A 179 5.55 8.99 -6.45
N LEU A 180 5.12 8.18 -5.49
CA LEU A 180 4.67 6.80 -5.73
C LEU A 180 3.49 6.76 -6.70
N LEU A 181 2.50 7.62 -6.49
CA LEU A 181 1.34 7.74 -7.37
C LEU A 181 1.75 8.19 -8.78
N ALA A 182 2.61 9.20 -8.87
CA ALA A 182 3.12 9.68 -10.15
C ALA A 182 3.87 8.58 -10.91
N MET A 183 4.76 7.85 -10.22
CA MET A 183 5.47 6.69 -10.78
C MET A 183 4.51 5.58 -11.20
N THR A 184 3.45 5.32 -10.43
CA THR A 184 2.41 4.36 -10.77
C THR A 184 1.75 4.71 -12.11
N VAL A 185 1.43 5.99 -12.32
CA VAL A 185 0.86 6.49 -13.60
C VAL A 185 1.88 6.42 -14.74
N ALA A 186 3.14 6.75 -14.46
CA ALA A 186 4.22 6.63 -15.44
C ALA A 186 4.35 5.19 -15.95
N ILE A 187 4.35 4.20 -15.06
CA ILE A 187 4.41 2.78 -15.44
C ILE A 187 3.12 2.34 -16.13
N ALA A 188 1.95 2.75 -15.66
CA ALA A 188 0.69 2.45 -16.33
C ALA A 188 0.70 2.90 -17.80
N SER A 189 1.33 4.04 -18.11
CA SER A 189 1.38 4.60 -19.47
C SER A 189 2.15 3.77 -20.49
N ILE A 190 3.05 2.88 -20.03
CA ILE A 190 3.86 2.02 -20.89
C ILE A 190 3.35 0.58 -20.95
N LEU A 191 2.35 0.23 -20.13
CA LEU A 191 1.77 -1.11 -20.13
C LEU A 191 0.80 -1.28 -21.30
N VAL A 192 1.23 -2.03 -22.31
CA VAL A 192 0.36 -2.43 -23.43
C VAL A 192 -0.34 -3.76 -23.08
N GLY A 193 -1.60 -3.91 -23.50
CA GLY A 193 -2.40 -5.11 -23.25
C GLY A 193 -1.66 -6.39 -23.66
N GLY A 194 -1.59 -7.37 -22.75
CA GLY A 194 -0.84 -8.60 -22.97
C GLY A 194 -0.79 -9.45 -21.70
N LEU A 195 -0.41 -10.73 -21.84
CA LEU A 195 -0.39 -11.65 -20.72
C LEU A 195 0.59 -11.20 -19.62
N LEU A 196 1.76 -10.68 -20.02
CA LEU A 196 2.82 -10.26 -19.09
C LEU A 196 2.52 -8.94 -18.38
N SER A 197 1.70 -8.06 -18.97
CA SER A 197 1.30 -6.77 -18.38
C SER A 197 0.18 -6.91 -17.35
N ARG A 198 -0.62 -7.99 -17.43
CA ARG A 198 -1.78 -8.19 -16.55
C ARG A 198 -1.43 -8.18 -15.06
N PRO A 199 -0.42 -8.94 -14.57
CA PRO A 199 -0.01 -8.85 -13.17
C PRO A 199 0.31 -7.42 -12.73
N TRP A 200 1.04 -6.67 -13.56
CA TRP A 200 1.45 -5.31 -13.24
C TRP A 200 0.27 -4.34 -13.14
N TRP A 201 -0.78 -4.49 -13.95
CA TRP A 201 -2.00 -3.70 -13.77
C TRP A 201 -2.64 -3.89 -12.38
N PHE A 202 -2.64 -5.10 -11.84
CA PHE A 202 -3.12 -5.35 -10.46
C PHE A 202 -2.19 -4.74 -9.41
N ALA A 203 -0.87 -4.83 -9.61
CA ALA A 203 0.10 -4.20 -8.70
C ALA A 203 -0.06 -2.67 -8.68
N LEU A 204 -0.19 -2.04 -9.85
CA LEU A 204 -0.40 -0.59 -9.99
C LEU A 204 -1.75 -0.16 -9.41
N ALA A 205 -2.81 -0.93 -9.63
CA ALA A 205 -4.11 -0.68 -8.99
C ALA A 205 -4.01 -0.77 -7.46
N GLY A 206 -3.22 -1.71 -6.94
CA GLY A 206 -2.93 -1.81 -5.51
C GLY A 206 -2.19 -0.58 -4.98
N LEU A 207 -1.14 -0.12 -5.64
CA LEU A 207 -0.40 1.10 -5.25
C LEU A 207 -1.26 2.37 -5.34
N PHE A 208 -2.17 2.43 -6.31
CA PHE A 208 -3.16 3.50 -6.39
C PHE A 208 -4.14 3.47 -5.21
N ALA A 209 -4.68 2.29 -4.88
CA ALA A 209 -5.54 2.12 -3.71
C ALA A 209 -4.82 2.43 -2.39
N PHE A 210 -3.53 2.11 -2.30
CA PHE A 210 -2.68 2.47 -1.16
C PHE A 210 -2.63 3.99 -0.96
N TYR A 211 -2.30 4.75 -2.00
CA TYR A 211 -2.31 6.22 -1.96
C TYR A 211 -3.68 6.79 -1.54
N LEU A 212 -4.77 6.23 -2.08
CA LEU A 212 -6.12 6.66 -1.68
C LEU A 212 -6.40 6.40 -0.21
N GLY A 213 -5.91 5.27 0.33
CA GLY A 213 -5.93 4.98 1.76
C GLY A 213 -5.26 6.08 2.57
N ASP A 214 -4.00 6.40 2.26
CA ASP A 214 -3.20 7.37 3.04
C ASP A 214 -3.77 8.79 2.99
N VAL A 215 -4.20 9.26 1.80
CA VAL A 215 -4.79 10.59 1.66
C VAL A 215 -6.14 10.68 2.36
N THR A 216 -6.96 9.64 2.29
CA THR A 216 -8.25 9.60 2.97
C THR A 216 -8.04 9.55 4.49
N TYR A 217 -7.07 8.76 4.98
CA TYR A 217 -6.72 8.66 6.39
C TYR A 217 -6.35 10.04 6.94
N THR A 218 -5.46 10.72 6.23
CA THR A 218 -5.00 12.05 6.63
C THR A 218 -6.12 13.10 6.59
N SER A 219 -7.01 13.02 5.58
CA SER A 219 -8.16 13.93 5.46
C SER A 219 -9.12 13.79 6.63
N ILE A 220 -9.46 12.55 7.01
CA ILE A 220 -10.45 12.29 8.06
C ILE A 220 -9.86 12.63 9.44
N ARG A 221 -8.60 12.29 9.69
CA ARG A 221 -7.90 12.62 10.95
C ARG A 221 -7.84 14.14 11.21
N ASN A 222 -7.74 14.96 10.16
CA ASN A 222 -7.68 16.43 10.27
C ASN A 222 -9.05 17.11 10.47
N ILE A 223 -10.19 16.40 10.37
CA ILE A 223 -11.55 17.00 10.49
C ILE A 223 -12.06 17.04 11.96
N ASN A 224 -11.19 16.94 12.96
CA ASN A 224 -11.55 17.00 14.40
C ASN A 224 -12.49 15.88 14.88
N GLU A 225 -12.52 14.73 14.21
CA GLU A 225 -13.11 13.51 14.75
C GLU A 225 -12.01 12.46 14.95
N PRO A 226 -11.33 12.46 16.12
CA PRO A 226 -10.31 11.45 16.45
C PRO A 226 -10.84 10.00 16.37
N ASN A 227 -12.16 9.83 16.46
CA ASN A 227 -12.87 8.56 16.36
C ASN A 227 -13.47 8.28 14.97
N ALA A 228 -13.23 9.13 13.96
CA ALA A 228 -13.69 8.89 12.60
C ALA A 228 -12.80 7.85 11.88
N GLY A 229 -12.64 6.68 12.49
CA GLY A 229 -12.31 5.46 11.76
C GLY A 229 -13.58 4.99 11.04
N GLY A 230 -13.48 4.73 9.74
CA GLY A 230 -14.59 4.25 8.93
C GLY A 230 -14.17 3.05 8.11
N VAL A 231 -15.05 2.05 7.98
CA VAL A 231 -14.73 0.77 7.31
C VAL A 231 -14.20 0.94 5.90
N MET A 232 -14.63 1.98 5.18
CA MET A 232 -14.14 2.24 3.83
C MET A 232 -12.69 2.68 3.81
N LEU A 233 -12.27 3.50 4.78
CA LEU A 233 -10.88 3.90 4.92
C LEU A 233 -10.02 2.70 5.31
N ASP A 234 -10.48 1.98 6.31
CA ASP A 234 -9.76 0.85 6.89
C ASP A 234 -9.51 -0.24 5.82
N LEU A 235 -10.46 -0.50 4.92
CA LEU A 235 -10.30 -1.52 3.89
C LEU A 235 -9.37 -1.15 2.73
N MET A 236 -8.91 0.10 2.59
CA MET A 236 -8.05 0.50 1.46
C MET A 236 -6.67 -0.14 1.51
N TRP A 237 -5.99 -0.20 2.66
CA TRP A 237 -4.68 -0.87 2.74
C TRP A 237 -4.78 -2.38 2.53
N PRO A 238 -5.70 -3.11 3.19
CA PRO A 238 -5.93 -4.53 2.88
C PRO A 238 -6.29 -4.78 1.41
N LEU A 239 -7.09 -3.91 0.78
CA LEU A 239 -7.38 -3.99 -0.65
C LEU A 239 -6.11 -3.82 -1.49
N ALA A 240 -5.32 -2.79 -1.20
CA ALA A 240 -4.06 -2.53 -1.88
C ALA A 240 -3.12 -3.74 -1.84
N PHE A 241 -2.89 -4.29 -0.64
CA PHE A 241 -2.03 -5.46 -0.46
C PHE A 241 -2.63 -6.72 -1.10
N GLY A 242 -3.94 -6.90 -1.04
CA GLY A 242 -4.64 -7.99 -1.73
C GLY A 242 -4.46 -7.95 -3.24
N LEU A 243 -4.53 -6.77 -3.86
CA LEU A 243 -4.29 -6.58 -5.30
C LEU A 243 -2.83 -6.85 -5.68
N ILE A 244 -1.87 -6.43 -4.85
CA ILE A 244 -0.44 -6.72 -5.07
C ILE A 244 -0.14 -8.22 -4.87
N ALA A 245 -0.75 -8.86 -3.87
CA ALA A 245 -0.67 -10.31 -3.67
C ALA A 245 -1.23 -11.08 -4.87
N LEU A 246 -2.39 -10.66 -5.40
CA LEU A 246 -2.98 -11.22 -6.60
C LEU A 246 -2.05 -11.06 -7.80
N ALA A 247 -1.50 -9.86 -8.00
CA ALA A 247 -0.49 -9.59 -9.02
C ALA A 247 0.68 -10.57 -8.95
N ALA A 248 1.27 -10.76 -7.76
CA ALA A 248 2.40 -11.66 -7.55
C ALA A 248 2.06 -13.13 -7.88
N THR A 249 0.88 -13.61 -7.47
CA THR A 249 0.43 -14.97 -7.80
C THR A 249 0.17 -15.17 -9.29
N MET A 250 -0.36 -14.14 -9.97
CA MET A 250 -0.57 -14.17 -11.41
C MET A 250 0.76 -14.19 -12.16
N ALA A 251 1.72 -13.34 -11.79
CA ALA A 251 3.06 -13.35 -12.36
C ALA A 251 3.69 -14.73 -12.22
N ARG A 252 3.73 -15.27 -11.00
CA ARG A 252 4.26 -16.61 -10.74
C ARG A 252 3.59 -17.70 -11.58
N ALA A 253 2.27 -17.66 -11.73
CA ALA A 253 1.54 -18.66 -12.51
C ALA A 253 1.81 -18.56 -14.02
N ILE A 254 2.06 -17.36 -14.54
CA ILE A 254 2.41 -17.17 -15.95
C ILE A 254 3.81 -17.73 -16.21
N TYR A 255 4.80 -17.33 -15.41
CA TYR A 255 6.21 -17.68 -15.68
C TYR A 255 6.56 -19.12 -15.33
N LYS A 256 5.97 -19.71 -14.27
CA LYS A 256 6.24 -21.10 -13.89
C LYS A 256 5.70 -22.14 -14.90
N CYS A 257 4.76 -21.78 -15.76
CA CYS A 257 4.23 -22.68 -16.79
C CYS A 257 5.08 -22.71 -18.06
N HIS A 258 6.12 -21.87 -18.15
CA HIS A 258 7.00 -21.76 -19.31
C HIS A 258 8.41 -22.33 -19.07
N ASP A 259 8.66 -22.86 -17.86
CA ASP A 259 9.83 -23.69 -17.52
C ASP A 259 9.45 -25.18 -17.49
#